data_AF-A0A329Y7W4-F1
#
_entry.id   AF-A0A329Y7W4-F1
#
_cell.length_a   1.000
_cell.length_b   1.000
_cell.length_c   1.000
_cell.angle_alpha   90.00
_cell.angle_beta   90.00
_cell.angle_gamma   90.00
#
_symmetry.space_group_name_H-M   'P 1'
#
loop_
_entity.id
_entity.type
_entity.pdbx_description
1 polymer ?
#
loop_
_entity_poly.entity_id
_entity_poly.type
_entity_poly.pdbx_seq_one_letter_code
_entity_poly.pdbx_strand_id
1 'polypeptide(L)'
;MRHDRFQPVPLIAVSIVAGIVGWSGHILLLPTALAFPILWARAQTRWVAALVSAGYFLAASRGLPQGVATFYSSDLWPGLLLWLCASVSFVGVHTALWTKRSRVRPYHYLAAMVLMAFPPLGIIGWAHPVTAAGILFPGWGWWGLAATTAGLMGLVTRMWPAVMIAFAGFWLWSAATWTGPHLPDGWQGVDLEMGSSLGRDTSIQRHRDLIATVKVHGVGGSPMIVLPESALGFWTPSVERLWVKALEETDVTAVTGATTVDAAGYDNVLVAISATDARVLYRERMPVPGSMWQPWRTWFGQSGGARAHFFANPIVDLGSARGAPLICYEQLIVWPVLQSMLDDPDLIIAVGNGWWTRGTSIVAIQHASAIAWAKLFAKPLVFSFNT
;
A
#
# COMPACT_ATOMS: atom_id res chain seq x y z
N MET A 1 22.59 17.85 -37.84
CA MET A 1 21.92 17.80 -36.53
C MET A 1 20.69 16.89 -36.64
N ARG A 2 20.82 15.60 -36.30
CA ARG A 2 19.69 14.64 -36.28
C ARG A 2 18.78 15.01 -35.10
N HIS A 3 17.57 15.49 -35.41
CA HIS A 3 16.50 15.48 -34.43
C HIS A 3 16.08 14.03 -34.27
N ASP A 4 16.56 13.35 -33.22
CA ASP A 4 16.05 12.05 -32.81
C ASP A 4 14.59 12.21 -32.40
N ARG A 5 13.71 12.16 -33.39
CA ARG A 5 12.27 11.99 -33.25
C ARG A 5 12.04 10.59 -32.70
N PHE A 6 12.20 10.40 -31.40
CA PHE A 6 11.52 9.27 -30.76
C PHE A 6 10.04 9.45 -31.06
N GLN A 7 9.52 8.61 -31.96
CA GLN A 7 8.11 8.60 -32.28
C GLN A 7 7.33 8.36 -30.98
N PRO A 8 6.09 8.84 -30.84
CA PRO A 8 5.30 8.66 -29.61
C PRO A 8 5.18 7.19 -29.15
N VAL A 9 5.16 6.26 -30.12
CA VAL A 9 4.94 4.82 -29.90
C VAL A 9 5.97 4.17 -28.96
N PRO A 10 7.30 4.24 -29.20
CA PRO A 10 8.28 3.65 -28.29
C PRO A 10 8.23 4.24 -26.87
N LEU A 11 7.95 5.54 -26.71
CA LEU A 11 7.83 6.14 -25.37
C LEU A 11 6.66 5.52 -24.59
N ILE A 12 5.52 5.34 -25.25
CA ILE A 12 4.33 4.74 -24.65
C ILE A 12 4.58 3.25 -24.33
N ALA A 13 5.18 2.50 -25.26
CA ALA A 13 5.49 1.09 -25.07
C ALA A 13 6.43 0.85 -23.89
N VAL A 14 7.53 1.63 -23.78
CA VAL A 14 8.45 1.53 -22.65
C VAL A 14 7.77 1.96 -21.34
N SER A 15 6.84 2.91 -21.39
CA SER A 15 6.05 3.33 -20.22
C SER A 15 5.17 2.20 -19.68
N ILE A 16 4.50 1.48 -20.59
CA ILE A 16 3.71 0.30 -20.25
C ILE A 16 4.60 -0.77 -19.62
N VAL A 17 5.75 -1.08 -20.23
CA VAL A 17 6.70 -2.07 -19.68
C VAL A 17 7.18 -1.66 -18.29
N ALA A 18 7.54 -0.39 -18.07
CA ALA A 18 7.93 0.11 -16.77
C ALA A 18 6.82 -0.03 -15.72
N GLY A 19 5.56 0.22 -16.10
CA GLY A 19 4.39 -0.01 -15.24
C GLY A 19 4.19 -1.48 -14.91
N ILE A 20 4.32 -2.39 -15.89
CA ILE A 20 4.15 -3.83 -15.69
C ILE A 20 5.24 -4.40 -14.77
N VAL A 21 6.50 -4.11 -15.10
CA VAL A 21 7.68 -4.68 -14.45
C VAL A 21 7.88 -4.09 -13.06
N GLY A 22 7.75 -2.77 -12.93
CA GLY A 22 7.88 -2.08 -11.65
C GLY A 22 6.83 -2.51 -10.65
N TRP A 23 5.59 -2.67 -11.12
CA TRP A 23 4.45 -3.10 -10.32
C TRP A 23 4.09 -4.54 -10.67
N SER A 24 5.07 -5.43 -10.62
CA SER A 24 4.93 -6.89 -10.80
C SER A 24 4.70 -7.64 -9.49
N GLY A 25 5.08 -7.03 -8.36
CA GLY A 25 5.14 -7.69 -7.05
C GLY A 25 6.54 -8.23 -6.70
N HIS A 26 7.48 -8.24 -7.64
CA HIS A 26 8.89 -8.50 -7.32
C HIS A 26 9.56 -7.22 -6.85
N ILE A 27 9.90 -7.17 -5.56
CA ILE A 27 10.47 -5.98 -4.91
C ILE A 27 11.69 -5.39 -5.63
N LEU A 28 12.64 -6.22 -6.05
CA LEU A 28 13.85 -5.75 -6.71
C LEU A 28 13.61 -5.13 -8.10
N LEU A 29 12.41 -5.29 -8.68
CA LEU A 29 12.04 -4.68 -9.96
C LEU A 29 11.36 -3.31 -9.79
N LEU A 30 10.98 -2.91 -8.58
CA LEU A 30 10.37 -1.60 -8.30
C LEU A 30 11.16 -0.41 -8.89
N PRO A 31 12.52 -0.38 -8.88
CA PRO A 31 13.29 0.70 -9.50
C PRO A 31 13.06 0.89 -11.00
N THR A 32 12.47 -0.07 -11.72
CA THR A 32 12.07 0.15 -13.13
C THR A 32 11.00 1.24 -13.28
N ALA A 33 10.25 1.56 -12.21
CA ALA A 33 9.35 2.71 -12.13
C ALA A 33 10.06 4.06 -12.39
N LEU A 34 11.38 4.15 -12.14
CA LEU A 34 12.19 5.35 -12.39
C LEU A 34 12.31 5.67 -13.89
N ALA A 35 11.94 4.77 -14.80
CA ALA A 35 11.87 5.08 -16.22
C ALA A 35 10.76 6.10 -16.54
N PHE A 36 9.66 6.09 -15.76
CA PHE A 36 8.51 6.97 -15.99
C PHE A 36 8.84 8.47 -16.08
N PRO A 37 9.55 9.11 -15.11
CA PRO A 37 9.92 10.53 -15.21
C PRO A 37 10.67 10.86 -16.51
N ILE A 38 11.59 9.98 -16.93
CA ILE A 38 12.38 10.20 -18.16
C ILE A 38 11.44 10.21 -19.36
N LEU A 39 10.56 9.21 -19.48
CA LEU A 39 9.61 9.10 -20.59
C LEU A 39 8.65 10.30 -20.64
N TRP A 40 8.14 10.71 -19.47
CA TRP A 40 7.29 11.89 -19.32
C TRP A 40 8.02 13.17 -19.76
N ALA A 41 9.28 13.35 -19.38
CA ALA A 41 10.09 14.50 -19.76
C ALA A 41 10.51 14.51 -21.24
N ARG A 42 10.60 13.33 -21.88
CA ARG A 42 10.94 13.15 -23.29
C ARG A 42 9.76 13.24 -24.25
N ALA A 43 8.53 13.21 -23.73
CA ALA A 43 7.35 13.52 -24.51
C ALA A 43 7.53 14.86 -25.23
N GLN A 44 7.10 14.96 -26.49
CA GLN A 44 7.27 16.17 -27.32
C GLN A 44 6.08 17.12 -27.20
N THR A 45 4.94 16.61 -26.77
CA THR A 45 3.69 17.35 -26.59
C THR A 45 3.02 16.93 -25.29
N ARG A 46 2.14 17.80 -24.77
CA ARG A 46 1.27 17.48 -23.63
C ARG A 46 0.49 16.20 -23.86
N TRP A 47 0.04 15.98 -25.10
CA TRP A 47 -0.76 14.81 -25.42
C TRP A 47 0.06 13.51 -25.35
N VAL A 48 1.31 13.53 -25.82
CA VAL A 48 2.21 12.37 -25.66
C VAL A 48 2.54 12.12 -24.18
N ALA A 49 2.70 13.18 -23.36
CA ALA A 49 2.93 13.02 -21.92
C ALA A 49 1.74 12.37 -21.22
N ALA A 50 0.52 12.71 -21.63
CA ALA A 50 -0.69 12.06 -21.15
C ALA A 50 -0.74 10.59 -21.52
N LEU A 51 -0.43 10.22 -22.77
CA LEU A 51 -0.41 8.83 -23.22
C LEU A 51 0.67 8.00 -22.53
N VAL A 52 1.86 8.59 -22.28
CA VAL A 52 2.92 7.97 -21.48
C VAL A 52 2.43 7.72 -20.05
N SER A 53 1.78 8.72 -19.43
CA SER A 53 1.21 8.60 -18.09
C SER A 53 0.11 7.53 -18.04
N ALA A 54 -0.80 7.54 -19.01
CA ALA A 54 -1.87 6.54 -19.12
C ALA A 54 -1.27 5.14 -19.25
N GLY A 55 -0.30 4.95 -20.14
CA GLY A 55 0.40 3.68 -20.33
C GLY A 55 1.03 3.16 -19.03
N TYR A 56 1.69 4.03 -18.27
CA TYR A 56 2.31 3.66 -16.99
C TYR A 56 1.28 3.27 -15.92
N PHE A 57 0.33 4.16 -15.62
CA PHE A 57 -0.60 3.98 -14.50
C PHE A 57 -1.63 2.89 -14.76
N LEU A 58 -2.12 2.77 -15.99
CA LEU A 58 -2.98 1.65 -16.40
C LEU A 58 -2.23 0.33 -16.26
N ALA A 59 -1.01 0.23 -16.78
CA ALA A 59 -0.18 -0.97 -16.66
C ALA A 59 0.14 -1.35 -15.21
N ALA A 60 0.46 -0.36 -14.37
CA ALA A 60 0.76 -0.56 -12.96
C ALA A 60 -0.43 -1.11 -12.18
N SER A 61 -1.65 -0.70 -12.55
CA SER A 61 -2.91 -1.06 -11.89
C SER A 61 -3.74 -2.09 -12.65
N ARG A 62 -3.13 -2.83 -13.58
CA ARG A 62 -3.78 -3.82 -14.46
C ARG A 62 -4.56 -4.94 -13.74
N GLY A 63 -4.27 -5.19 -12.47
CA GLY A 63 -5.00 -6.14 -11.64
C GLY A 63 -6.38 -5.65 -11.17
N LEU A 64 -6.63 -4.33 -11.19
CA LEU A 64 -7.87 -3.75 -10.65
C LEU A 64 -9.14 -4.26 -11.34
N PRO A 65 -9.24 -4.35 -12.68
CA PRO A 65 -10.46 -4.82 -13.33
C PRO A 65 -10.87 -6.23 -12.88
N GLN A 66 -9.91 -7.16 -12.81
CA GLN A 66 -10.14 -8.52 -12.35
C GLN A 66 -10.50 -8.55 -10.85
N GLY A 67 -9.79 -7.78 -10.03
CA GLY A 67 -10.09 -7.70 -8.59
C GLY A 67 -11.51 -7.20 -8.31
N VAL A 68 -11.98 -6.19 -9.05
CA VAL A 68 -13.36 -5.67 -8.93
C VAL A 68 -14.37 -6.72 -9.36
N ALA A 69 -14.13 -7.43 -10.48
CA ALA A 69 -15.02 -8.49 -10.94
C ALA A 69 -15.16 -9.62 -9.90
N THR A 70 -14.06 -10.05 -9.31
CA THR A 70 -14.07 -11.07 -8.24
C THR A 70 -14.75 -10.56 -6.97
N PHE A 71 -14.50 -9.31 -6.55
CA PHE A 71 -15.08 -8.75 -5.32
C PHE A 71 -16.60 -8.61 -5.40
N TYR A 72 -17.11 -8.04 -6.49
CA TYR A 72 -18.56 -7.81 -6.68
C TYR A 72 -19.29 -8.99 -7.30
N SER A 73 -18.59 -10.08 -7.65
CA SER A 73 -19.16 -11.18 -8.45
C SER A 73 -19.86 -10.66 -9.71
N SER A 74 -19.21 -9.69 -10.36
CA SER A 74 -19.72 -8.98 -11.53
C SER A 74 -18.89 -9.30 -12.78
N ASP A 75 -19.39 -8.91 -13.95
CA ASP A 75 -18.58 -8.86 -15.16
C ASP A 75 -17.38 -7.91 -15.01
N LEU A 76 -16.43 -7.97 -15.96
CA LEU A 76 -15.24 -7.12 -15.97
C LEU A 76 -15.55 -5.62 -16.22
N TRP A 77 -16.73 -5.29 -16.75
CA TRP A 77 -17.06 -3.92 -17.19
C TRP A 77 -17.02 -2.86 -16.08
N PRO A 78 -17.64 -3.05 -14.89
CA PRO A 78 -17.49 -2.13 -13.78
C PRO A 78 -16.03 -1.95 -13.34
N GLY A 79 -15.24 -3.04 -13.37
CA GLY A 79 -13.82 -3.01 -13.05
C GLY A 79 -13.00 -2.19 -14.06
N LEU A 80 -13.27 -2.35 -15.35
CA LEU A 80 -12.66 -1.56 -16.41
C LEU A 80 -13.01 -0.07 -16.29
N LEU A 81 -14.28 0.25 -16.00
CA LEU A 81 -14.71 1.63 -15.81
C LEU A 81 -14.01 2.26 -14.61
N LEU A 82 -13.97 1.58 -13.46
CA LEU A 82 -13.26 2.06 -12.28
C LEU A 82 -11.77 2.27 -12.54
N TRP A 83 -11.12 1.32 -13.22
CA TRP A 83 -9.71 1.38 -13.59
C TRP A 83 -9.38 2.58 -14.48
N LEU A 84 -10.21 2.85 -15.49
CA LEU A 84 -10.09 4.02 -16.34
C LEU A 84 -10.32 5.31 -15.55
N CYS A 85 -11.44 5.40 -14.81
CA CYS A 85 -11.80 6.58 -14.03
C CYS A 85 -10.74 6.94 -12.98
N ALA A 86 -10.21 5.96 -12.26
CA ALA A 86 -9.17 6.18 -11.27
C ALA A 86 -7.88 6.72 -11.92
N SER A 87 -7.53 6.21 -13.10
CA SER A 87 -6.35 6.63 -13.86
C SER A 87 -6.46 8.06 -14.42
N VAL A 88 -7.67 8.61 -14.60
CA VAL A 88 -7.87 9.97 -15.11
C VAL A 88 -7.18 11.02 -14.24
N SER A 89 -7.21 10.84 -12.91
CA SER A 89 -6.59 11.79 -11.98
C SER A 89 -5.07 11.89 -12.21
N PHE A 90 -4.38 10.76 -12.26
CA PHE A 90 -2.95 10.67 -12.51
C PHE A 90 -2.55 11.26 -13.85
N VAL A 91 -3.28 10.86 -14.91
CA VAL A 91 -3.05 11.35 -16.26
C VAL A 91 -3.29 12.85 -16.31
N GLY A 92 -4.36 13.33 -15.67
CA GLY A 92 -4.71 14.74 -15.57
C GLY A 92 -3.61 15.57 -14.92
N VAL A 93 -3.13 15.18 -13.72
CA VAL A 93 -2.06 15.87 -12.99
C VAL A 93 -0.78 15.94 -13.80
N HIS A 94 -0.31 14.80 -14.32
CA HIS A 94 0.92 14.74 -15.09
C HIS A 94 0.81 15.47 -16.44
N THR A 95 -0.37 15.51 -17.06
CA THR A 95 -0.62 16.27 -18.29
C THR A 95 -0.70 17.76 -18.03
N ALA A 96 -1.34 18.16 -16.93
CA ALA A 96 -1.50 19.55 -16.52
C ALA A 96 -0.16 20.21 -16.23
N LEU A 97 0.70 19.50 -15.49
CA LEU A 97 2.02 19.95 -15.06
C LEU A 97 3.12 19.72 -16.10
N TRP A 98 2.83 19.07 -17.24
CA TRP A 98 3.82 18.91 -18.28
C TRP A 98 4.18 20.24 -18.96
N THR A 99 5.47 20.45 -19.20
CA THR A 99 5.98 21.66 -19.84
C THR A 99 7.18 21.41 -20.76
N LYS A 100 7.21 22.12 -21.90
CA LYS A 100 8.37 22.15 -22.81
C LYS A 100 9.59 22.87 -22.20
N ARG A 101 9.37 23.73 -21.21
CA ARG A 101 10.43 24.56 -20.60
C ARG A 101 11.31 23.72 -19.67
N SER A 102 12.47 23.30 -20.18
CA SER A 102 13.40 22.41 -19.45
C SER A 102 13.85 22.94 -18.08
N ARG A 103 13.93 24.26 -17.87
CA ARG A 103 14.38 24.85 -16.59
C ARG A 103 13.35 24.68 -15.46
N VAL A 104 12.05 24.75 -15.76
CA VAL A 104 10.99 24.67 -14.75
C VAL A 104 10.41 23.27 -14.60
N ARG A 105 10.70 22.37 -15.56
CA ARG A 105 10.19 21.00 -15.61
C ARG A 105 10.46 20.19 -14.33
N PRO A 106 11.64 20.24 -13.69
CA PRO A 106 11.88 19.51 -12.44
C PRO A 106 10.94 19.92 -11.32
N TYR A 107 10.65 21.21 -11.18
CA TYR A 107 9.73 21.72 -10.18
C TYR A 107 8.28 21.34 -10.49
N HIS A 108 7.89 21.30 -11.77
CA HIS A 108 6.56 20.81 -12.15
C HIS A 108 6.41 19.31 -11.88
N TYR A 109 7.47 18.53 -12.12
CA TYR A 109 7.47 17.11 -11.79
C TYR A 109 7.43 16.89 -10.27
N LEU A 110 8.18 17.68 -9.50
CA LEU A 110 8.09 17.69 -8.03
C LEU A 110 6.67 18.02 -7.56
N ALA A 111 6.04 19.05 -8.13
CA ALA A 111 4.65 19.38 -7.82
C ALA A 111 3.70 18.21 -8.13
N ALA A 112 3.90 17.51 -9.25
CA ALA A 112 3.11 16.32 -9.59
C ALA A 112 3.29 15.21 -8.54
N MET A 113 4.53 14.93 -8.13
CA MET A 113 4.82 13.94 -7.09
C MET A 113 4.18 14.32 -5.75
N VAL A 114 4.31 15.57 -5.30
CA VAL A 114 3.73 16.03 -4.03
C VAL A 114 2.21 15.92 -4.06
N LEU A 115 1.56 16.34 -5.15
CA LEU A 115 0.11 16.19 -5.31
C LEU A 115 -0.31 14.73 -5.29
N MET A 116 0.43 13.84 -5.95
CA MET A 116 0.11 12.41 -5.96
C MET A 116 0.54 11.66 -4.69
N ALA A 117 1.38 12.23 -3.84
CA ALA A 117 1.80 11.61 -2.58
C ALA A 117 0.82 11.89 -1.43
N PHE A 118 0.22 13.09 -1.39
CA PHE A 118 -0.60 13.56 -0.27
C PHE A 118 -2.07 13.81 -0.66
N PRO A 119 -3.04 13.60 0.26
CA PRO A 119 -4.45 13.94 0.02
C PRO A 119 -4.63 15.42 -0.39
N PRO A 120 -5.62 15.75 -1.25
CA PRO A 120 -6.71 14.87 -1.69
C PRO A 120 -6.34 13.94 -2.85
N LEU A 121 -5.32 14.24 -3.67
CA LEU A 121 -4.98 13.44 -4.85
C LEU A 121 -4.20 12.16 -4.49
N GLY A 122 -3.42 12.20 -3.40
CA GLY A 122 -2.75 11.02 -2.84
C GLY A 122 -3.67 9.94 -2.28
N ILE A 123 -4.96 10.22 -2.11
CA ILE A 123 -6.01 9.22 -1.80
C ILE A 123 -6.02 8.11 -2.85
N ILE A 124 -5.82 8.49 -4.11
CA ILE A 124 -5.73 7.58 -5.25
C ILE A 124 -4.31 7.55 -5.80
N GLY A 125 -3.30 7.89 -5.01
CA GLY A 125 -1.91 8.11 -5.42
C GLY A 125 -1.00 6.87 -5.48
N TRP A 126 -1.56 5.71 -5.84
CA TRP A 126 -0.77 4.47 -5.96
C TRP A 126 0.23 4.51 -7.12
N ALA A 127 1.06 3.48 -7.19
CA ALA A 127 2.09 3.34 -8.23
C ALA A 127 3.11 4.51 -8.25
N HIS A 128 3.40 5.10 -7.10
CA HIS A 128 4.29 6.26 -7.00
C HIS A 128 5.79 5.84 -7.10
N PRO A 129 6.59 6.37 -8.05
CA PRO A 129 7.98 5.96 -8.24
C PRO A 129 8.89 6.14 -7.01
N VAL A 130 8.52 7.04 -6.10
CA VAL A 130 9.26 7.26 -4.84
C VAL A 130 9.33 6.01 -3.96
N THR A 131 8.39 5.06 -4.08
CA THR A 131 8.42 3.79 -3.35
C THR A 131 9.70 2.98 -3.65
N ALA A 132 10.35 3.22 -4.82
CA ALA A 132 11.64 2.61 -5.14
C ALA A 132 12.79 3.04 -4.19
N ALA A 133 12.60 4.10 -3.38
CA ALA A 133 13.58 4.56 -2.39
C ALA A 133 14.03 3.44 -1.45
N GLY A 134 13.14 2.55 -1.05
CA GLY A 134 13.46 1.40 -0.20
C GLY A 134 14.44 0.39 -0.79
N ILE A 135 14.51 0.35 -2.13
CA ILE A 135 15.41 -0.54 -2.85
C ILE A 135 16.71 0.20 -3.16
N LEU A 136 16.64 1.48 -3.54
CA LEU A 136 17.83 2.27 -3.85
C LEU A 136 18.67 2.59 -2.60
N PHE A 137 18.02 2.90 -1.50
CA PHE A 137 18.64 3.45 -0.29
C PHE A 137 18.15 2.75 0.97
N PRO A 138 18.29 1.42 1.08
CA PRO A 138 17.87 0.69 2.28
C PRO A 138 18.61 1.22 3.51
N GLY A 139 17.85 1.56 4.56
CA GLY A 139 18.33 2.08 5.84
C GLY A 139 18.68 3.56 5.87
N TRP A 140 18.45 4.32 4.78
CA TRP A 140 18.77 5.75 4.73
C TRP A 140 17.64 6.64 5.27
N GLY A 141 16.46 6.08 5.53
CA GLY A 141 15.28 6.77 6.05
C GLY A 141 14.93 8.03 5.24
N TRP A 142 14.78 9.15 5.94
CA TRP A 142 14.45 10.44 5.34
C TRP A 142 15.49 10.94 4.32
N TRP A 143 16.78 10.63 4.51
CA TRP A 143 17.82 10.98 3.55
C TRP A 143 17.68 10.19 2.24
N GLY A 144 17.31 8.90 2.34
CA GLY A 144 17.00 8.09 1.18
C GLY A 144 15.79 8.63 0.41
N LEU A 145 14.74 9.03 1.13
CA LEU A 145 13.57 9.68 0.53
C LEU A 145 13.94 10.99 -0.20
N ALA A 146 14.75 11.84 0.44
CA ALA A 146 15.23 13.09 -0.14
C ALA A 146 16.11 12.84 -1.38
N ALA A 147 17.02 11.87 -1.32
CA ALA A 147 17.88 11.47 -2.44
C ALA A 147 17.07 10.93 -3.62
N THR A 148 16.07 10.08 -3.37
CA THR A 148 15.17 9.58 -4.41
C THR A 148 14.37 10.71 -5.03
N THR A 149 13.78 11.60 -4.24
CA THR A 149 13.03 12.76 -4.75
C THR A 149 13.91 13.69 -5.60
N ALA A 150 15.12 14.01 -5.13
CA ALA A 150 16.08 14.83 -5.87
C ALA A 150 16.53 14.14 -7.17
N GLY A 151 16.78 12.83 -7.14
CA GLY A 151 17.11 12.07 -8.34
C GLY A 151 15.93 12.01 -9.33
N LEU A 152 14.70 11.80 -8.87
CA LEU A 152 13.48 11.87 -9.70
C LEU A 152 13.34 13.24 -10.39
N MET A 153 13.64 14.34 -9.70
CA MET A 153 13.75 15.67 -10.32
C MET A 153 14.90 15.73 -11.34
N GLY A 154 16.05 15.14 -11.04
CA GLY A 154 17.19 15.05 -11.95
C GLY A 154 16.90 14.25 -13.23
N LEU A 155 16.08 13.19 -13.14
CA LEU A 155 15.68 12.35 -14.27
C LEU A 155 14.84 13.09 -15.32
N VAL A 156 14.19 14.19 -14.95
CA VAL A 156 13.45 15.03 -15.91
C VAL A 156 14.30 16.16 -16.51
N THR A 157 15.60 16.22 -16.20
CA THR A 157 16.56 17.21 -16.71
C THR A 157 17.49 16.65 -17.79
N ARG A 158 18.47 17.46 -18.24
CA ARG A 158 19.57 16.99 -19.10
C ARG A 158 20.55 16.06 -18.39
N MET A 159 20.58 16.06 -17.06
CA MET A 159 21.47 15.21 -16.24
C MET A 159 20.92 13.79 -16.05
N TRP A 160 19.76 13.47 -16.63
CA TRP A 160 19.12 12.17 -16.48
C TRP A 160 20.04 10.96 -16.74
N PRO A 161 21.02 10.95 -17.68
CA PRO A 161 21.87 9.77 -17.87
C PRO A 161 22.76 9.53 -16.66
N ALA A 162 23.36 10.59 -16.11
CA ALA A 162 24.21 10.51 -14.92
C ALA A 162 23.41 10.05 -13.69
N VAL A 163 22.20 10.60 -13.51
CA VAL A 163 21.30 10.19 -12.42
C VAL A 163 20.87 8.73 -12.58
N MET A 164 20.56 8.28 -13.81
CA MET A 164 20.24 6.88 -14.07
C MET A 164 21.40 5.95 -13.80
N ILE A 165 22.64 6.33 -14.17
CA ILE A 165 23.83 5.53 -13.86
C ILE A 165 24.01 5.43 -12.34
N ALA A 166 23.84 6.53 -11.60
CA ALA A 166 23.92 6.53 -10.15
C ALA A 166 22.85 5.61 -9.52
N PHE A 167 21.59 5.76 -9.92
CA PHE A 167 20.51 4.89 -9.45
C PHE A 167 20.71 3.42 -9.85
N ALA A 168 21.22 3.13 -11.05
CA ALA A 168 21.55 1.77 -11.46
C ALA A 168 22.68 1.18 -10.58
N GLY A 169 23.68 1.98 -10.21
CA GLY A 169 24.72 1.56 -9.26
C GLY A 169 24.16 1.18 -7.89
N PHE A 170 23.34 2.06 -7.29
CA PHE A 170 22.66 1.77 -6.02
C PHE A 170 21.71 0.58 -6.12
N TRP A 171 20.99 0.46 -7.23
CA TRP A 171 20.08 -0.65 -7.47
C TRP A 171 20.82 -1.98 -7.58
N LEU A 172 21.89 -2.06 -8.38
CA LEU A 172 22.70 -3.27 -8.54
C LEU A 172 23.38 -3.67 -7.23
N TRP A 173 23.90 -2.69 -6.48
CA TRP A 173 24.45 -2.92 -5.16
C TRP A 173 23.41 -3.52 -4.22
N SER A 174 22.24 -2.87 -4.10
CA SER A 174 21.14 -3.33 -3.26
C SER A 174 20.64 -4.71 -3.66
N ALA A 175 20.53 -5.00 -4.96
CA ALA A 175 20.15 -6.32 -5.46
C ALA A 175 21.19 -7.39 -5.11
N ALA A 176 22.49 -7.07 -5.17
CA ALA A 176 23.57 -7.99 -4.82
C ALA A 176 23.65 -8.27 -3.31
N THR A 177 23.28 -7.29 -2.47
CA THR A 177 23.31 -7.40 -1.01
C THR A 177 21.92 -7.54 -0.38
N TRP A 178 20.91 -7.92 -1.16
CA TRP A 178 19.52 -7.90 -0.70
C TRP A 178 19.28 -8.94 0.40
N THR A 179 18.69 -8.49 1.50
CA THR A 179 18.21 -9.35 2.58
C THR A 179 16.70 -9.17 2.75
N GLY A 180 16.01 -10.24 3.13
CA GLY A 180 14.57 -10.19 3.42
C GLY A 180 14.22 -9.20 4.55
N PRO A 181 12.92 -8.84 4.70
CA PRO A 181 12.46 -8.12 5.88
C PRO A 181 12.72 -8.95 7.15
N HIS A 182 13.05 -8.26 8.24
CA HIS A 182 13.27 -8.90 9.54
C HIS A 182 11.96 -8.92 10.33
N LEU A 183 11.54 -10.11 10.76
CA LEU A 183 10.46 -10.31 11.72
C LEU A 183 11.02 -10.09 13.14
N PRO A 184 10.50 -9.12 13.92
CA PRO A 184 11.04 -8.84 15.25
C PRO A 184 10.78 -9.99 16.24
N ASP A 185 11.71 -10.20 17.18
CA ASP A 185 11.59 -11.23 18.20
C ASP A 185 10.29 -11.07 19.01
N GLY A 186 9.60 -12.19 19.24
CA GLY A 186 8.34 -12.20 19.97
C GLY A 186 7.10 -11.80 19.17
N TRP A 187 7.26 -11.50 17.87
CA TRP A 187 6.16 -11.21 16.96
C TRP A 187 6.02 -12.30 15.92
N GLN A 188 4.77 -12.66 15.63
CA GLN A 188 4.46 -13.57 14.55
C GLN A 188 3.17 -13.16 13.85
N GLY A 189 3.26 -12.93 12.55
CA GLY A 189 2.08 -12.81 11.72
C GLY A 189 1.66 -14.17 11.19
N VAL A 190 0.35 -14.42 11.17
CA VAL A 190 -0.22 -15.69 10.71
C VAL A 190 -1.04 -15.42 9.45
N ASP A 191 -0.60 -15.99 8.34
CA ASP A 191 -1.37 -15.98 7.10
C ASP A 191 -2.52 -17.00 7.20
N LEU A 192 -3.67 -16.66 6.62
CA LEU A 192 -4.85 -17.50 6.60
C LEU A 192 -5.26 -17.81 5.15
N GLU A 193 -5.73 -19.03 4.92
CA GLU A 193 -6.26 -19.47 3.61
C GLU A 193 -7.78 -19.66 3.70
N MET A 194 -8.47 -18.67 4.28
CA MET A 194 -9.92 -18.75 4.50
C MET A 194 -10.73 -18.05 3.39
N GLY A 195 -10.07 -17.43 2.41
CA GLY A 195 -10.71 -16.82 1.24
C GLY A 195 -11.81 -15.82 1.62
N SER A 196 -12.92 -15.84 0.87
CA SER A 196 -14.06 -14.94 1.11
C SER A 196 -14.84 -15.22 2.39
N SER A 197 -14.60 -16.37 3.05
CA SER A 197 -15.28 -16.72 4.30
C SER A 197 -14.76 -15.94 5.50
N LEU A 198 -13.50 -15.48 5.46
CA LEU A 198 -12.90 -14.74 6.56
C LEU A 198 -13.65 -13.43 6.80
N GLY A 199 -14.10 -13.23 8.05
CA GLY A 199 -14.90 -12.08 8.46
C GLY A 199 -16.37 -12.10 8.02
N ARG A 200 -16.79 -13.08 7.21
CA ARG A 200 -18.21 -13.28 6.81
C ARG A 200 -18.87 -14.41 7.59
N ASP A 201 -18.13 -15.46 7.90
CA ASP A 201 -18.56 -16.52 8.81
C ASP A 201 -18.40 -16.02 10.26
N THR A 202 -19.50 -15.59 10.88
CA THR A 202 -19.53 -15.10 12.25
C THR A 202 -19.86 -16.20 13.27
N SER A 203 -19.67 -17.47 12.92
CA SER A 203 -19.97 -18.58 13.83
C SER A 203 -19.00 -18.60 15.01
N ILE A 204 -19.49 -19.05 16.17
CA ILE A 204 -18.63 -19.28 17.34
C ILE A 204 -17.55 -20.32 17.04
N GLN A 205 -17.84 -21.29 16.16
CA GLN A 205 -16.84 -22.26 15.73
C GLN A 205 -15.68 -21.58 14.99
N ARG A 206 -15.97 -20.66 14.07
CA ARG A 206 -14.93 -19.87 13.39
C ARG A 206 -14.01 -19.15 14.37
N HIS A 207 -14.58 -18.51 15.38
CA HIS A 207 -13.79 -17.84 16.42
C HIS A 207 -12.95 -18.83 17.24
N ARG A 208 -13.49 -20.01 17.59
CA ARG A 208 -12.73 -21.06 18.29
C ARG A 208 -11.56 -21.56 17.46
N ASP A 209 -11.74 -21.73 16.15
CA ASP A 209 -10.68 -22.17 15.24
C ASP A 209 -9.56 -21.11 15.17
N LEU A 210 -9.92 -19.83 15.03
CA LEU A 210 -8.95 -18.71 15.04
C LEU A 210 -8.21 -18.60 16.39
N ILE A 211 -8.92 -18.74 17.51
CA ILE A 211 -8.34 -18.77 18.85
C ILE A 211 -7.35 -19.94 18.97
N ALA A 212 -7.71 -21.14 18.49
CA ALA A 212 -6.82 -22.29 18.50
C ALA A 212 -5.57 -22.02 17.67
N THR A 213 -5.70 -21.41 16.48
CA THR A 213 -4.57 -20.96 15.67
C THR A 213 -3.67 -20.00 16.43
N VAL A 214 -4.23 -18.98 17.10
CA VAL A 214 -3.44 -18.03 17.90
C VAL A 214 -2.70 -18.72 19.03
N LYS A 215 -3.36 -19.61 19.78
CA LYS A 215 -2.74 -20.35 20.87
C LYS A 215 -1.59 -21.22 20.38
N VAL A 216 -1.78 -21.95 19.28
CA VAL A 216 -0.75 -22.83 18.71
C VAL A 216 0.50 -22.04 18.31
N HIS A 217 0.33 -20.88 17.68
CA HIS A 217 1.46 -20.03 17.28
C HIS A 217 2.08 -19.25 18.45
N GLY A 218 1.33 -19.04 19.54
CA GLY A 218 1.85 -18.43 20.77
C GLY A 218 2.70 -19.37 21.63
N VAL A 219 2.63 -20.68 21.43
CA VAL A 219 3.46 -21.66 22.16
C VAL A 219 4.91 -21.56 21.69
N GLY A 220 5.82 -21.17 22.60
CA GLY A 220 7.27 -21.19 22.34
C GLY A 220 7.96 -19.81 22.24
N GLY A 221 7.29 -18.71 22.63
CA GLY A 221 7.97 -17.42 22.86
C GLY A 221 7.47 -16.23 22.04
N SER A 222 6.28 -16.29 21.43
CA SER A 222 5.70 -15.17 20.69
C SER A 222 4.52 -14.54 21.45
N PRO A 223 4.74 -13.51 22.31
CA PRO A 223 3.66 -12.82 22.98
C PRO A 223 2.75 -12.04 22.04
N MET A 224 3.15 -11.73 20.80
CA MET A 224 2.34 -10.95 19.86
C MET A 224 2.01 -11.73 18.59
N ILE A 225 0.76 -12.14 18.44
CA ILE A 225 0.26 -12.84 17.25
C ILE A 225 -0.61 -11.90 16.41
N VAL A 226 -0.21 -11.65 15.16
CA VAL A 226 -0.95 -10.80 14.23
C VAL A 226 -1.80 -11.66 13.30
N LEU A 227 -3.10 -11.37 13.22
CA LEU A 227 -4.05 -11.98 12.30
C LEU A 227 -4.47 -10.99 11.19
N PRO A 228 -4.99 -11.50 10.05
CA PRO A 228 -5.26 -10.66 8.90
C PRO A 228 -6.38 -9.64 9.12
N GLU A 229 -6.51 -8.73 8.16
CA GLU A 229 -7.62 -7.78 8.07
C GLU A 229 -8.98 -8.52 8.09
N SER A 230 -9.96 -7.97 8.83
CA SER A 230 -11.31 -8.52 8.98
C SER A 230 -11.41 -9.94 9.57
N ALA A 231 -10.34 -10.51 10.15
CA ALA A 231 -10.34 -11.86 10.69
C ALA A 231 -11.48 -12.16 11.69
N LEU A 232 -11.86 -11.19 12.54
CA LEU A 232 -12.95 -11.37 13.50
C LEU A 232 -14.34 -11.02 12.96
N GLY A 233 -14.46 -10.51 11.73
CA GLY A 233 -15.73 -9.95 11.27
C GLY A 233 -16.18 -8.79 12.16
N PHE A 234 -17.41 -8.84 12.70
CA PHE A 234 -17.94 -7.77 13.55
C PHE A 234 -17.37 -7.81 14.97
N TRP A 235 -16.78 -6.70 15.40
CA TRP A 235 -16.33 -6.50 16.77
C TRP A 235 -17.53 -6.19 17.66
N THR A 236 -17.92 -7.16 18.49
CA THR A 236 -19.08 -7.06 19.40
C THR A 236 -18.67 -7.47 20.83
N PRO A 237 -19.42 -7.04 21.87
CA PRO A 237 -19.13 -7.45 23.25
C PRO A 237 -19.14 -8.98 23.47
N SER A 238 -19.86 -9.73 22.63
CA SER A 238 -19.88 -11.20 22.69
C SER A 238 -18.58 -11.80 22.14
N VAL A 239 -18.07 -11.28 21.03
CA VAL A 239 -16.78 -11.69 20.45
C VAL A 239 -15.65 -11.31 21.39
N GLU A 240 -15.69 -10.09 21.93
CA GLU A 240 -14.72 -9.60 22.93
C GLU A 240 -14.61 -10.56 24.12
N ARG A 241 -15.73 -10.83 24.81
CA ARG A 241 -15.75 -11.72 25.97
C ARG A 241 -15.32 -13.15 25.64
N LEU A 242 -15.66 -13.66 24.45
CA LEU A 242 -15.23 -14.99 24.01
C LEU A 242 -13.70 -15.06 23.88
N TRP A 243 -13.09 -14.05 23.25
CA TRP A 243 -11.66 -14.02 23.00
C TRP A 243 -10.85 -13.77 24.28
N VAL A 244 -11.24 -12.79 25.09
CA VAL A 244 -10.59 -12.51 26.38
C VAL A 244 -10.60 -13.77 27.25
N LYS A 245 -11.78 -14.38 27.44
CA LYS A 245 -11.92 -15.61 28.23
C LYS A 245 -11.06 -16.75 27.67
N ALA A 246 -10.96 -16.88 26.36
CA ALA A 246 -10.16 -17.92 25.77
C ALA A 246 -8.64 -17.69 25.96
N LEU A 247 -8.18 -16.45 26.09
CA LEU A 247 -6.78 -16.11 26.28
C LEU A 247 -6.37 -15.97 27.77
N GLU A 248 -7.30 -16.10 28.73
CA GLU A 248 -7.05 -15.97 30.19
C GLU A 248 -5.86 -16.79 30.71
N GLU A 249 -5.64 -17.98 30.14
CA GLU A 249 -4.57 -18.91 30.55
C GLU A 249 -3.33 -18.83 29.65
N THR A 250 -3.15 -17.71 28.92
CA THR A 250 -2.05 -17.53 27.96
C THR A 250 -1.42 -16.15 28.10
N ASP A 251 -0.10 -16.07 27.88
CA ASP A 251 0.63 -14.79 27.82
C ASP A 251 0.57 -14.15 26.42
N VAL A 252 -0.34 -14.62 25.57
CA VAL A 252 -0.46 -14.19 24.17
C VAL A 252 -1.37 -12.98 24.07
N THR A 253 -0.92 -11.99 23.31
CA THR A 253 -1.70 -10.87 22.82
C THR A 253 -1.95 -11.06 21.32
N ALA A 254 -3.22 -11.15 20.94
CA ALA A 254 -3.64 -11.18 19.54
C ALA A 254 -3.88 -9.76 19.03
N VAL A 255 -3.25 -9.40 17.91
CA VAL A 255 -3.53 -8.19 17.14
C VAL A 255 -4.28 -8.61 15.89
N THR A 256 -5.55 -8.27 15.75
CA THR A 256 -6.41 -8.88 14.73
C THR A 256 -7.33 -7.87 14.06
N GLY A 257 -7.58 -8.06 12.76
CA GLY A 257 -8.51 -7.23 12.01
C GLY A 257 -9.97 -7.50 12.38
N ALA A 258 -10.76 -6.45 12.54
CA ALA A 258 -12.19 -6.52 12.82
C ALA A 258 -12.92 -5.31 12.23
N THR A 259 -14.25 -5.34 12.32
CA THR A 259 -15.13 -4.27 11.84
C THR A 259 -16.01 -3.78 12.97
N THR A 260 -15.93 -2.48 13.30
CA THR A 260 -16.90 -1.84 14.21
C THR A 260 -17.99 -1.17 13.38
N VAL A 261 -19.25 -1.41 13.68
CA VAL A 261 -20.40 -0.88 12.94
C VAL A 261 -21.21 0.06 13.82
N ASP A 262 -21.71 1.16 13.25
CA ASP A 262 -22.71 2.02 13.86
C ASP A 262 -23.81 2.41 12.85
N ALA A 263 -24.71 3.30 13.27
CA ALA A 263 -25.84 3.72 12.45
C ALA A 263 -25.43 4.44 11.14
N ALA A 264 -24.25 5.06 11.10
CA ALA A 264 -23.78 5.81 9.95
C ALA A 264 -23.00 4.94 8.96
N GLY A 265 -22.25 3.95 9.45
CA GLY A 265 -21.45 3.06 8.62
C GLY A 265 -20.58 2.13 9.46
N TYR A 266 -19.35 1.90 9.02
CA TYR A 266 -18.41 1.05 9.75
C TYR A 266 -16.98 1.60 9.72
N ASP A 267 -16.15 1.09 10.62
CA ASP A 267 -14.69 1.23 10.56
C ASP A 267 -14.05 -0.14 10.44
N ASN A 268 -13.05 -0.22 9.56
CA ASN A 268 -12.10 -1.31 9.52
C ASN A 268 -11.01 -1.03 10.57
N VAL A 269 -10.81 -1.95 11.50
CA VAL A 269 -9.98 -1.71 12.68
C VAL A 269 -9.02 -2.86 12.94
N LEU A 270 -7.92 -2.55 13.64
CA LEU A 270 -7.17 -3.56 14.39
C LEU A 270 -7.57 -3.50 15.85
N VAL A 271 -7.77 -4.66 16.45
CA VAL A 271 -8.00 -4.82 17.89
C VAL A 271 -6.84 -5.58 18.53
N ALA A 272 -6.44 -5.18 19.74
CA ALA A 272 -5.61 -5.96 20.64
C ALA A 272 -6.51 -6.75 21.55
N ILE A 273 -6.20 -8.02 21.77
CA ILE A 273 -6.88 -8.87 22.73
C ILE A 273 -5.85 -9.67 23.52
N SER A 274 -5.95 -9.63 24.84
CA SER A 274 -5.13 -10.37 25.79
C SER A 274 -6.01 -11.00 26.87
N ALA A 275 -5.41 -11.71 27.82
CA ALA A 275 -6.09 -12.27 28.99
C ALA A 275 -6.86 -11.23 29.84
N THR A 276 -6.45 -9.97 29.82
CA THR A 276 -6.96 -8.94 30.76
C THR A 276 -7.56 -7.73 30.07
N ASP A 277 -7.32 -7.54 28.77
CA ASP A 277 -7.76 -6.36 28.04
C ASP A 277 -8.11 -6.69 26.59
N ALA A 278 -9.10 -5.98 26.07
CA ALA A 278 -9.49 -6.01 24.67
C ALA A 278 -9.89 -4.61 24.21
N ARG A 279 -9.19 -4.08 23.21
CA ARG A 279 -9.40 -2.70 22.76
C ARG A 279 -9.16 -2.51 21.28
N VAL A 280 -9.86 -1.55 20.68
CA VAL A 280 -9.55 -1.04 19.34
C VAL A 280 -8.22 -0.29 19.40
N LEU A 281 -7.21 -0.80 18.70
CA LEU A 281 -5.89 -0.19 18.62
C LEU A 281 -5.81 0.88 17.54
N TYR A 282 -6.35 0.57 16.37
CA TYR A 282 -6.18 1.37 15.17
C TYR A 282 -7.46 1.35 14.34
N ARG A 283 -7.78 2.49 13.74
CA ARG A 283 -8.84 2.62 12.74
C ARG A 283 -8.18 2.97 11.41
N GLU A 284 -8.57 2.27 10.35
CA GLU A 284 -8.02 2.48 9.02
C GLU A 284 -8.13 3.96 8.61
N ARG A 285 -7.00 4.58 8.29
CA ARG A 285 -6.97 5.99 7.88
C ARG A 285 -7.44 6.14 6.45
N MET A 286 -7.18 5.13 5.60
CA MET A 286 -7.52 5.17 4.18
C MET A 286 -8.11 3.85 3.65
N PRO A 287 -9.43 3.62 3.82
CA PRO A 287 -10.11 2.49 3.21
C PRO A 287 -10.17 2.63 1.68
N VAL A 288 -10.25 1.52 0.96
CA VAL A 288 -10.27 1.50 -0.51
C VAL A 288 -11.32 2.46 -1.08
N PRO A 289 -10.94 3.50 -1.85
CA PRO A 289 -11.89 4.41 -2.50
C PRO A 289 -12.84 3.67 -3.44
N GLY A 290 -14.12 4.04 -3.44
CA GLY A 290 -15.10 3.45 -4.36
C GLY A 290 -15.76 2.19 -3.83
N SER A 291 -15.02 1.28 -3.22
CA SER A 291 -15.59 0.06 -2.64
C SER A 291 -15.91 0.21 -1.15
N MET A 292 -14.92 0.56 -0.34
CA MET A 292 -15.08 0.72 1.10
C MET A 292 -15.46 2.16 1.42
N TRP A 293 -14.59 3.11 1.07
CA TRP A 293 -14.82 4.52 1.31
C TRP A 293 -15.64 5.14 0.19
N GLN A 294 -16.88 5.51 0.51
CA GLN A 294 -17.86 6.06 -0.43
C GLN A 294 -18.49 7.35 0.14
N PRO A 295 -17.72 8.45 0.25
CA PRO A 295 -18.17 9.67 0.94
C PRO A 295 -19.45 10.28 0.34
N TRP A 296 -19.69 10.07 -0.97
CA TRP A 296 -20.87 10.57 -1.68
C TRP A 296 -22.19 9.93 -1.24
N ARG A 297 -22.19 8.75 -0.59
CA ARG A 297 -23.44 8.11 -0.13
C ARG A 297 -24.22 9.01 0.82
N THR A 298 -23.50 9.72 1.69
CA THR A 298 -24.11 10.68 2.63
C THR A 298 -24.82 11.83 1.92
N TRP A 299 -24.31 12.27 0.75
CA TRP A 299 -24.94 13.32 -0.05
C TRP A 299 -26.29 12.88 -0.65
N PHE A 300 -26.48 11.58 -0.82
CA PHE A 300 -27.74 10.98 -1.28
C PHE A 300 -28.61 10.43 -0.14
N GLY A 301 -28.31 10.78 1.12
CA GLY A 301 -29.05 10.31 2.28
C GLY A 301 -28.91 8.81 2.56
N GLN A 302 -27.89 8.15 1.99
CA GLN A 302 -27.61 6.74 2.21
C GLN A 302 -26.56 6.57 3.31
N SER A 303 -26.81 5.65 4.25
CA SER A 303 -25.81 5.20 5.23
C SER A 303 -24.96 4.05 4.67
N GLY A 304 -23.84 3.75 5.33
CA GLY A 304 -22.92 2.69 4.97
C GLY A 304 -21.59 3.17 4.37
N GLY A 305 -20.70 2.23 4.12
CA GLY A 305 -19.31 2.50 3.73
C GLY A 305 -18.37 2.61 4.94
N ALA A 306 -17.09 2.37 4.68
CA ALA A 306 -16.02 2.56 5.64
C ALA A 306 -15.72 4.04 5.80
N ARG A 307 -15.44 4.49 7.03
CA ARG A 307 -14.94 5.85 7.26
C ARG A 307 -13.42 5.90 7.11
N ALA A 308 -12.94 7.03 6.58
CA ALA A 308 -11.52 7.33 6.47
C ALA A 308 -11.09 8.20 7.65
N HIS A 309 -10.09 7.74 8.41
CA HIS A 309 -9.56 8.43 9.58
C HIS A 309 -8.24 9.17 9.26
N PHE A 310 -8.22 10.03 8.24
CA PHE A 310 -7.01 10.70 7.71
C PHE A 310 -6.02 11.24 8.75
N PHE A 311 -6.54 11.79 9.84
CA PHE A 311 -5.76 12.46 10.89
C PHE A 311 -5.70 11.68 12.20
N ALA A 312 -6.17 10.42 12.22
CA ALA A 312 -6.02 9.59 13.41
C ALA A 312 -4.55 9.33 13.71
N ASN A 313 -4.30 8.97 14.98
CA ASN A 313 -2.97 8.60 15.45
C ASN A 313 -2.39 7.50 14.54
N PRO A 314 -1.24 7.74 13.89
CA PRO A 314 -0.70 6.84 12.88
C PRO A 314 0.09 5.66 13.48
N ILE A 315 0.19 5.59 14.80
CA ILE A 315 0.91 4.57 15.57
C ILE A 315 0.03 3.99 16.69
N VAL A 316 0.41 2.80 17.17
CA VAL A 316 -0.28 2.10 18.26
C VAL A 316 0.69 1.62 19.31
N ASP A 317 0.28 1.67 20.58
CA ASP A 317 1.04 1.16 21.71
C ASP A 317 0.65 -0.30 22.00
N LEU A 318 1.64 -1.19 21.88
CA LEU A 318 1.53 -2.64 22.01
C LEU A 318 2.50 -3.13 23.11
N GLY A 319 2.28 -2.63 24.34
CA GLY A 319 3.15 -2.91 25.47
C GLY A 319 4.45 -2.12 25.38
N SER A 320 5.58 -2.80 25.20
CA SER A 320 6.91 -2.17 25.10
C SER A 320 7.28 -1.69 23.69
N ALA A 321 6.41 -1.90 22.69
CA ALA A 321 6.68 -1.56 21.30
C ALA A 321 5.58 -0.65 20.71
N ARG A 322 6.00 0.29 19.86
CA ARG A 322 5.15 1.18 19.07
C ARG A 322 5.05 0.66 17.65
N GLY A 323 3.88 0.18 17.26
CA GLY A 323 3.62 -0.32 15.91
C GLY A 323 3.09 0.77 14.98
N ALA A 324 3.43 0.69 13.69
CA ALA A 324 2.79 1.43 12.61
C ALA A 324 1.89 0.49 11.78
N PRO A 325 0.58 0.45 12.03
CA PRO A 325 -0.34 -0.35 11.25
C PRO A 325 -0.52 0.20 9.83
N LEU A 326 -0.53 -0.70 8.87
CA LEU A 326 -0.91 -0.43 7.48
C LEU A 326 -1.92 -1.49 7.04
N ILE A 327 -3.19 -1.11 6.99
CA ILE A 327 -4.27 -2.01 6.54
C ILE A 327 -4.39 -1.93 5.02
N CYS A 328 -4.22 -3.07 4.35
CA CYS A 328 -4.56 -3.30 2.95
C CYS A 328 -4.14 -2.17 2.00
N TYR A 329 -5.08 -1.28 1.66
CA TYR A 329 -4.87 -0.20 0.69
C TYR A 329 -3.81 0.80 1.11
N GLU A 330 -3.63 1.03 2.42
CA GLU A 330 -2.63 1.94 2.98
C GLU A 330 -1.20 1.57 2.56
N GLN A 331 -0.96 0.29 2.25
CA GLN A 331 0.34 -0.22 1.80
C GLN A 331 0.70 0.24 0.38
N LEU A 332 -0.28 0.69 -0.41
CA LEU A 332 -0.10 1.07 -1.83
C LEU A 332 0.14 2.56 -2.04
N ILE A 333 -0.09 3.39 -1.03
CA ILE A 333 -0.06 4.86 -1.11
C ILE A 333 1.01 5.43 -0.16
N VAL A 334 1.50 6.62 -0.49
CA VAL A 334 2.72 7.18 0.13
C VAL A 334 2.47 7.77 1.52
N TRP A 335 1.42 8.58 1.66
CA TRP A 335 1.25 9.39 2.87
C TRP A 335 1.02 8.61 4.18
N PRO A 336 0.31 7.45 4.25
CA PRO A 336 0.03 6.81 5.53
C PRO A 336 1.31 6.34 6.23
N VAL A 337 2.22 5.74 5.46
CA VAL A 337 3.50 5.28 5.99
C VAL A 337 4.42 6.45 6.33
N LEU A 338 4.48 7.51 5.50
CA LEU A 338 5.27 8.69 5.84
C LEU A 338 4.75 9.38 7.10
N GLN A 339 3.42 9.45 7.27
CA GLN A 339 2.81 9.98 8.49
C GLN A 339 3.21 9.14 9.70
N SER A 340 3.16 7.80 9.61
CA SER A 340 3.59 6.92 10.71
C SER A 340 5.09 7.08 11.03
N MET A 341 5.94 7.26 10.02
CA MET A 341 7.40 7.40 10.24
C MET A 341 7.79 8.73 10.90
N LEU A 342 6.92 9.75 10.90
CA LEU A 342 7.16 10.98 11.65
C LEU A 342 7.21 10.74 13.17
N ASP A 343 6.51 9.71 13.65
CA ASP A 343 6.45 9.34 15.06
C ASP A 343 7.50 8.29 15.47
N ASP A 344 8.38 7.90 14.54
CA ASP A 344 9.45 6.91 14.73
C ASP A 344 9.00 5.61 15.41
N PRO A 345 8.19 4.77 14.73
CA PRO A 345 7.68 3.52 15.28
C PRO A 345 8.78 2.45 15.36
N ASP A 346 8.62 1.47 16.23
CA ASP A 346 9.57 0.36 16.39
C ASP A 346 9.43 -0.70 15.28
N LEU A 347 8.22 -0.86 14.74
CA LEU A 347 7.92 -1.83 13.68
C LEU A 347 6.75 -1.38 12.79
N ILE A 348 6.62 -2.01 11.62
CA ILE A 348 5.46 -1.89 10.75
C ILE A 348 4.62 -3.18 10.86
N ILE A 349 3.30 -3.03 10.98
CA ILE A 349 2.34 -4.14 11.01
C ILE A 349 1.46 -4.04 9.76
N ALA A 350 1.73 -4.87 8.76
CA ALA A 350 1.02 -4.87 7.49
C ALA A 350 0.03 -6.03 7.45
N VAL A 351 -1.27 -5.72 7.52
CA VAL A 351 -2.35 -6.71 7.42
C VAL A 351 -3.17 -6.50 6.17
N GLY A 352 -3.74 -7.56 5.61
CA GLY A 352 -4.61 -7.40 4.46
C GLY A 352 -5.51 -8.59 4.20
N ASN A 353 -6.62 -8.34 3.51
CA ASN A 353 -7.54 -9.36 3.07
C ASN A 353 -7.55 -9.41 1.53
N GLY A 354 -6.75 -10.33 0.99
CA GLY A 354 -6.41 -10.42 -0.42
C GLY A 354 -7.27 -11.37 -1.26
N TRP A 355 -8.25 -12.07 -0.69
CA TRP A 355 -9.01 -13.12 -1.40
C TRP A 355 -9.62 -12.65 -2.73
N TRP A 356 -10.03 -11.39 -2.81
CA TRP A 356 -10.66 -10.78 -3.99
C TRP A 356 -9.68 -10.46 -5.12
N THR A 357 -8.38 -10.62 -4.87
CA THR A 357 -7.30 -10.31 -5.83
C THR A 357 -6.66 -11.58 -6.41
N ARG A 358 -7.24 -12.76 -6.16
CA ARG A 358 -6.68 -14.04 -6.61
C ARG A 358 -6.43 -14.04 -8.11
N GLY A 359 -5.22 -14.42 -8.51
CA GLY A 359 -4.79 -14.40 -9.91
C GLY A 359 -4.34 -13.04 -10.44
N THR A 360 -4.20 -12.02 -9.57
CA THR A 360 -3.64 -10.70 -9.91
C THR A 360 -2.34 -10.43 -9.15
N SER A 361 -1.62 -9.35 -9.49
CA SER A 361 -0.41 -8.92 -8.78
C SER A 361 -0.67 -8.04 -7.55
N ILE A 362 -1.92 -7.77 -7.16
CA ILE A 362 -2.24 -6.73 -6.15
C ILE A 362 -1.60 -7.05 -4.78
N VAL A 363 -1.81 -8.24 -4.22
CA VAL A 363 -1.21 -8.62 -2.92
C VAL A 363 0.32 -8.63 -2.99
N ALA A 364 0.89 -9.13 -4.09
CA ALA A 364 2.34 -9.11 -4.27
C ALA A 364 2.89 -7.67 -4.34
N ILE A 365 2.15 -6.74 -4.94
CA ILE A 365 2.49 -5.31 -4.96
C ILE A 365 2.35 -4.69 -3.55
N GLN A 366 1.33 -5.05 -2.78
CA GLN A 366 1.17 -4.62 -1.38
C GLN A 366 2.38 -5.04 -0.55
N HIS A 367 2.76 -6.33 -0.62
CA HIS A 367 3.94 -6.85 0.06
C HIS A 367 5.22 -6.12 -0.39
N ALA A 368 5.45 -5.98 -1.69
CA ALA A 368 6.62 -5.29 -2.22
C ALA A 368 6.69 -3.82 -1.76
N SER A 369 5.55 -3.14 -1.69
CA SER A 369 5.47 -1.73 -1.26
C SER A 369 5.75 -1.60 0.24
N ALA A 370 5.12 -2.44 1.09
CA ALA A 370 5.36 -2.45 2.53
C ALA A 370 6.82 -2.81 2.86
N ILE A 371 7.41 -3.80 2.19
CA ILE A 371 8.84 -4.14 2.36
C ILE A 371 9.72 -2.98 1.90
N ALA A 372 9.41 -2.31 0.78
CA ALA A 372 10.20 -1.16 0.33
C ALA A 372 10.22 -0.06 1.40
N TRP A 373 9.06 0.29 1.98
CA TRP A 373 9.02 1.28 3.05
C TRP A 373 9.76 0.82 4.31
N ALA A 374 9.58 -0.43 4.73
CA ALA A 374 10.30 -1.00 5.87
C ALA A 374 11.83 -0.96 5.65
N LYS A 375 12.30 -1.31 4.46
CA LYS A 375 13.73 -1.29 4.10
C LYS A 375 14.28 0.13 4.05
N LEU A 376 13.52 1.11 3.53
CA LEU A 376 13.94 2.51 3.52
C LEU A 376 14.24 3.00 4.94
N PHE A 377 13.30 2.76 5.87
CA PHE A 377 13.37 3.27 7.24
C PHE A 377 14.03 2.31 8.25
N ALA A 378 14.60 1.20 7.78
CA ALA A 378 15.18 0.16 8.62
C ALA A 378 14.26 -0.33 9.75
N LYS A 379 12.96 -0.49 9.44
CA LYS A 379 11.97 -0.99 10.40
C LYS A 379 11.71 -2.49 10.21
N PRO A 380 11.65 -3.28 11.30
CA PRO A 380 11.05 -4.61 11.28
C PRO A 380 9.64 -4.58 10.71
N LEU A 381 9.22 -5.69 10.09
CA LEU A 381 7.94 -5.78 9.38
C LEU A 381 7.26 -7.11 9.69
N VAL A 382 6.02 -7.03 10.17
CA VAL A 382 5.15 -8.18 10.40
C VAL A 382 4.05 -8.18 9.35
N PHE A 383 3.89 -9.30 8.65
CA PHE A 383 2.83 -9.52 7.67
C PHE A 383 1.79 -10.49 8.19
N SER A 384 0.51 -10.22 7.94
CA SER A 384 -0.55 -11.22 8.12
C SER A 384 -1.66 -11.00 7.10
N PHE A 385 -1.82 -11.94 6.18
CA PHE A 385 -2.69 -11.84 5.03
C PHE A 385 -3.65 -13.02 4.92
N ASN A 386 -4.83 -12.74 4.38
CA ASN A 386 -5.78 -13.78 3.98
C ASN A 386 -5.85 -13.91 2.44
N THR A 387 -5.81 -15.14 1.92
CA THR A 387 -5.80 -15.41 0.46
C THR A 387 -6.91 -16.36 -0.02
#